data_AF-A0A098F1S5-F1
#
_entry.id   AF-A0A098F1S5-F1
#
_cell.length_a   1.000
_cell.length_b   1.000
_cell.length_c   1.000
_cell.angle_alpha   90.00
_cell.angle_beta   90.00
_cell.angle_gamma   90.00
#
_symmetry.space_group_name_H-M   'P 1'
#
loop_
_entity.id
_entity.type
_entity.pdbx_description
1 polymer ?
#
loop_
_entity_poly.entity_id
_entity_poly.type
_entity_poly.pdbx_seq_one_letter_code
_entity_poly.pdbx_strand_id
1 'polypeptide(L)'
;MAAITIHHPLAPIVGKNGMGGKWDNTVKTSKLSPEELEKYRNGEKGGRKMVTYEDYKKKKEQGMSDKEIAKEFGFSIATLYNRLKVWKGEPLKSPGKSREVLENMTTVKVPAKDSSEQLKDIKEEFKHDLQGVLKDKDEQIAELRKDRDFWKENALKWEETAAAVETTDETFNEAMAANDRLRRENNELQDRLDSAEQLREQSRRMYSELLNNFTAMKEEFDLVRKLAYLKLKKDVQA
;
A
#
# COMPACT_ATOMS: atom_id res chain seq x y z
N MET A 1 -13.78 -6.09 7.74
CA MET A 1 -13.08 -6.40 9.01
C MET A 1 -13.41 -7.83 9.40
N ALA A 2 -12.42 -8.72 9.48
CA ALA A 2 -12.62 -10.11 9.89
C ALA A 2 -12.28 -10.26 11.38
N ALA A 3 -13.19 -10.83 12.18
CA ALA A 3 -12.99 -11.11 13.60
C ALA A 3 -12.64 -12.60 13.78
N ILE A 4 -11.56 -12.89 14.51
CA ILE A 4 -11.18 -14.26 14.89
C ILE A 4 -11.20 -14.35 16.42
N THR A 5 -11.88 -15.36 16.94
CA THR A 5 -11.98 -15.69 18.37
C THR A 5 -10.74 -16.45 18.81
N ILE A 6 -10.00 -15.95 19.80
CA ILE A 6 -8.85 -16.65 20.41
C ILE A 6 -9.22 -17.05 21.83
N HIS A 7 -9.09 -18.36 22.14
CA HIS A 7 -9.32 -18.91 23.47
C HIS A 7 -8.03 -18.87 24.30
N HIS A 8 -8.03 -18.12 25.41
CA HIS A 8 -7.03 -18.30 26.47
C HIS A 8 -7.71 -18.93 27.69
N PRO A 9 -7.39 -20.18 28.05
CA PRO A 9 -7.85 -20.75 29.31
C PRO A 9 -7.03 -20.14 30.45
N LEU A 10 -7.70 -19.39 31.34
CA LEU A 10 -7.14 -19.06 32.65
C LEU A 10 -7.31 -20.26 33.59
N ALA A 11 -6.30 -20.49 34.42
CA ALA A 11 -6.32 -21.54 35.43
C ALA A 11 -7.51 -21.33 36.40
N PRO A 12 -8.19 -22.41 36.83
CA PRO A 12 -9.34 -22.31 37.71
C PRO A 12 -8.95 -21.75 39.07
N ILE A 13 -9.75 -20.80 39.57
CA ILE A 13 -9.68 -20.33 40.95
C ILE A 13 -10.21 -21.47 41.84
N VAL A 14 -9.32 -22.08 42.60
CA VAL A 14 -9.66 -23.19 43.51
C VAL A 14 -10.41 -22.62 44.72
N GLY A 15 -11.74 -22.72 44.69
CA GLY A 15 -12.59 -22.49 45.86
C GLY A 15 -12.40 -23.61 46.88
N LYS A 16 -12.19 -23.26 48.15
CA LYS A 16 -11.79 -24.17 49.25
C LYS A 16 -12.76 -25.30 49.61
N ASN A 17 -13.96 -25.36 49.04
CA ASN A 17 -14.95 -26.39 49.37
C ASN A 17 -15.40 -27.06 48.08
N GLY A 18 -15.09 -28.35 47.91
CA GLY A 18 -15.24 -29.19 46.71
C GLY A 18 -16.63 -29.28 46.06
N MET A 19 -17.19 -28.16 45.64
CA MET A 19 -18.32 -28.07 44.72
C MET A 19 -17.85 -27.41 43.43
N GLY A 20 -18.09 -28.07 42.30
CA GLY A 20 -17.62 -27.69 40.97
C GLY A 20 -17.87 -26.23 40.64
N GLY A 21 -16.79 -25.45 40.55
CA GLY A 21 -16.83 -24.07 40.09
C GLY A 21 -17.40 -24.00 38.68
N LYS A 22 -18.45 -23.20 38.49
CA LYS A 22 -19.01 -22.92 37.17
C LYS A 22 -17.92 -22.27 36.32
N TRP A 23 -17.65 -22.86 35.16
CA TRP A 23 -16.76 -22.29 34.15
C TRP A 23 -17.36 -20.97 33.69
N ASP A 24 -16.59 -19.89 33.87
CA ASP A 24 -16.98 -18.60 33.34
C ASP A 24 -16.73 -18.62 31.82
N ASN A 25 -17.82 -18.79 31.07
CA ASN A 25 -17.82 -18.80 29.61
C ASN A 25 -17.88 -17.38 29.01
N THR A 26 -17.57 -16.33 29.78
CA THR A 26 -17.48 -14.98 29.21
C THR A 26 -16.37 -14.92 28.16
N VAL A 27 -16.79 -14.86 26.89
CA VAL A 27 -15.92 -14.68 25.74
C VAL A 27 -15.41 -13.24 25.74
N LYS A 28 -14.13 -13.05 26.08
CA LYS A 28 -13.47 -11.77 25.89
C LYS A 28 -12.98 -11.67 24.44
N THR A 29 -13.63 -10.83 23.64
CA THR A 29 -13.18 -10.53 22.28
C THR A 29 -12.26 -9.32 22.31
N SER A 30 -10.96 -9.52 22.09
CA SER A 30 -10.03 -8.44 21.75
C SER A 30 -9.94 -8.32 20.23
N LYS A 31 -9.92 -7.09 19.71
CA LYS A 31 -9.65 -6.83 18.29
C LYS A 31 -8.13 -6.80 18.10
N LEU A 32 -7.57 -7.82 17.48
CA LEU A 32 -6.16 -7.82 17.08
C LEU A 32 -5.98 -6.95 15.84
N SER A 33 -4.85 -6.25 15.75
CA SER A 33 -4.49 -5.51 14.54
C SER A 33 -4.15 -6.47 13.40
N PRO A 34 -4.22 -6.04 12.12
CA PRO A 34 -3.83 -6.87 10.98
C PRO A 34 -2.41 -7.44 11.10
N GLU A 35 -1.49 -6.65 11.66
CA GLU A 35 -0.10 -7.06 11.89
C GLU A 35 0.02 -8.16 12.94
N GLU A 36 -0.78 -8.10 14.01
CA GLU A 36 -0.76 -9.14 15.04
C GLU A 36 -1.40 -10.44 14.54
N LEU A 37 -2.45 -10.35 13.72
CA LEU A 37 -3.07 -11.49 13.06
C LEU A 37 -2.08 -12.28 12.19
N GLU A 38 -1.19 -11.57 11.49
CA GLU A 38 -0.17 -12.20 10.66
C GLU A 38 0.87 -12.97 11.49
N LYS A 39 1.19 -12.49 12.70
CA LYS A 39 2.06 -13.21 13.65
C LYS A 39 1.45 -14.54 14.11
N TYR A 40 0.13 -14.60 14.30
CA TYR A 40 -0.58 -15.86 14.58
C TYR A 40 -0.65 -16.76 13.34
N ARG A 41 -0.84 -16.21 12.13
CA ARG A 41 -0.85 -16.96 10.86
C ARG A 41 0.48 -17.66 10.59
N ASN A 42 1.58 -16.97 10.89
CA ASN A 42 2.94 -17.44 10.66
C ASN A 42 3.45 -18.39 11.76
N GLY A 43 2.70 -18.55 12.85
CA GLY A 43 3.04 -19.46 13.95
C GLY A 43 3.97 -18.86 15.01
N GLU A 44 4.25 -17.55 14.97
CA GLU A 44 5.17 -16.88 15.91
C GLU A 44 4.62 -16.81 17.35
N LYS A 45 3.30 -16.82 17.52
CA LYS A 45 2.62 -16.78 18.82
C LYS A 45 2.20 -18.16 19.36
N GLY A 46 2.74 -19.23 18.77
CA GLY A 46 2.38 -20.61 19.08
C GLY A 46 1.15 -21.07 18.29
N GLY A 47 1.32 -22.16 17.54
CA GLY A 47 0.30 -22.70 16.63
C GLY A 47 0.94 -23.23 15.34
N ARG A 48 0.25 -24.12 14.63
CA ARG A 48 0.72 -24.58 13.31
C ARG A 48 0.55 -23.45 12.30
N LYS A 49 1.57 -23.21 11.47
CA LYS A 49 1.52 -22.25 10.37
C LYS A 49 0.28 -22.51 9.50
N MET A 50 -0.57 -21.50 9.38
CA MET A 50 -1.81 -21.57 8.60
C MET A 50 -1.50 -21.25 7.15
N VAL A 51 -1.16 -22.28 6.37
CA VAL A 51 -0.89 -22.15 4.93
C VAL A 51 -2.20 -22.04 4.15
N THR A 52 -2.32 -20.98 3.35
CA THR A 52 -3.47 -20.73 2.47
C THR A 52 -3.17 -21.06 1.01
N TYR A 53 -4.21 -21.09 0.17
CA TYR A 53 -4.04 -21.32 -1.27
C TYR A 53 -3.22 -20.20 -1.95
N GLU A 54 -3.36 -18.95 -1.50
CA GLU A 54 -2.59 -17.81 -2.00
C GLU A 54 -1.09 -17.96 -1.70
N ASP A 55 -0.73 -18.50 -0.54
CA ASP A 55 0.67 -18.75 -0.20
C ASP A 55 1.28 -19.81 -1.13
N TYR A 56 0.50 -20.83 -1.52
CA TYR A 56 0.91 -21.84 -2.52
C TYR A 56 1.08 -21.21 -3.91
N LYS A 57 0.16 -20.36 -4.35
CA LYS A 57 0.19 -19.71 -5.66
C LYS A 57 1.41 -18.79 -5.83
N LYS A 58 1.70 -17.95 -4.84
CA LYS A 58 2.91 -17.10 -4.83
C LYS A 58 4.19 -17.90 -4.97
N LYS A 59 4.28 -19.04 -4.28
CA LYS A 59 5.44 -19.94 -4.35
C LYS A 59 5.56 -20.64 -5.70
N LYS A 60 4.43 -20.94 -6.34
CA LYS A 60 4.39 -21.50 -7.70
C LYS A 60 4.80 -20.47 -8.76
N GLU A 61 4.40 -19.21 -8.61
CA GLU A 61 4.83 -18.09 -9.45
C GLU A 61 6.34 -17.81 -9.32
N GLN A 62 6.91 -18.06 -8.14
CA GLN A 62 8.36 -18.03 -7.90
C GLN A 62 9.13 -19.21 -8.53
N GLY A 63 8.46 -20.09 -9.28
CA GLY A 63 9.09 -21.19 -10.02
C GLY A 63 9.41 -22.44 -9.19
N MET A 64 8.95 -22.53 -7.93
CA MET A 64 9.23 -23.70 -7.10
C MET A 64 8.40 -24.93 -7.50
N SER A 65 9.00 -26.11 -7.38
CA SER A 65 8.31 -27.38 -7.60
C SER A 65 7.40 -27.74 -6.42
N ASP A 66 6.34 -28.54 -6.66
CA ASP A 66 5.40 -28.92 -5.59
C ASP A 66 6.08 -29.72 -4.47
N LYS A 67 7.20 -30.38 -4.75
CA LYS A 67 8.02 -31.08 -3.75
C LYS A 67 8.75 -30.11 -2.83
N GLU A 68 9.30 -29.03 -3.38
CA GLU A 68 9.98 -27.99 -2.63
C GLU A 68 9.00 -27.18 -1.79
N ILE A 69 7.84 -26.86 -2.35
CA ILE A 69 6.75 -26.16 -1.66
C ILE A 69 6.22 -27.01 -0.49
N ALA A 70 6.03 -28.32 -0.69
CA ALA A 70 5.61 -29.23 0.38
C ALA A 70 6.62 -29.22 1.54
N LYS A 71 7.93 -29.25 1.23
CA LYS A 71 9.00 -29.22 2.23
C LYS A 71 9.04 -27.90 3.00
N GLU A 72 8.89 -26.77 2.30
CA GLU A 72 8.87 -25.44 2.93
C GLU A 72 7.66 -25.25 3.85
N PHE A 73 6.52 -25.84 3.51
CA PHE A 73 5.32 -25.81 4.35
C PHE A 73 5.28 -26.90 5.43
N GLY A 74 6.28 -27.78 5.49
CA GLY A 74 6.31 -28.90 6.44
C GLY A 74 5.24 -29.97 6.18
N PHE A 75 4.78 -30.09 4.94
CA PHE A 75 3.81 -31.10 4.50
C PHE A 75 4.48 -32.27 3.80
N SER A 76 3.85 -33.44 3.88
CA SER A 76 4.12 -34.49 2.89
C SER A 76 3.51 -34.10 1.54
N ILE A 77 4.11 -34.56 0.44
CA ILE A 77 3.60 -34.31 -0.92
C ILE A 77 2.13 -34.74 -1.06
N ALA A 78 1.75 -35.88 -0.48
CA ALA A 78 0.37 -36.36 -0.45
C ALA A 78 -0.58 -35.40 0.30
N THR A 79 -0.11 -34.82 1.41
CA THR A 79 -0.88 -33.83 2.18
C THR A 79 -1.08 -32.54 1.37
N LEU A 80 -0.06 -32.12 0.62
CA LEU A 80 -0.17 -30.97 -0.28
C LEU A 80 -1.22 -31.21 -1.36
N TYR A 81 -1.24 -32.39 -1.99
CA TYR A 81 -2.26 -32.73 -3.00
C TYR A 81 -3.67 -32.83 -2.41
N ASN A 82 -3.83 -33.39 -1.21
CA ASN A 82 -5.14 -33.42 -0.55
C ASN A 82 -5.63 -32.01 -0.20
N ARG A 83 -4.74 -31.12 0.23
CA ARG A 83 -5.06 -29.70 0.46
C ARG A 83 -5.40 -28.97 -0.84
N LEU A 84 -4.69 -29.24 -1.93
CA LEU A 84 -5.00 -28.71 -3.25
C LEU A 84 -6.41 -29.08 -3.71
N LYS A 85 -6.84 -30.32 -3.46
CA LYS A 85 -8.21 -30.77 -3.75
C LYS A 85 -9.24 -30.00 -2.93
N VAL A 86 -9.00 -29.88 -1.61
CA VAL A 86 -9.89 -29.13 -0.71
C VAL A 86 -9.96 -27.65 -1.09
N TRP A 87 -8.82 -27.01 -1.42
CA TRP A 87 -8.78 -25.61 -1.86
C TRP A 87 -9.47 -25.39 -3.21
N LYS A 88 -9.55 -26.42 -4.07
CA LYS A 88 -10.29 -26.40 -5.33
C LYS A 88 -11.76 -26.85 -5.20
N GLY A 89 -12.21 -27.21 -3.99
CA GLY A 89 -13.59 -27.65 -3.73
C GLY A 89 -13.89 -29.10 -4.10
N GLU A 90 -12.88 -29.94 -4.34
CA GLU A 90 -13.07 -31.36 -4.61
C GLU A 90 -13.28 -32.16 -3.31
N PRO A 91 -14.30 -33.04 -3.23
CA PRO A 91 -14.55 -33.85 -2.03
C PRO A 91 -13.48 -34.94 -1.85
N LEU A 92 -12.97 -35.08 -0.63
CA LEU A 92 -12.05 -36.16 -0.26
C LEU A 92 -12.81 -37.50 -0.27
N LYS A 93 -12.34 -38.47 -1.07
CA LYS A 93 -12.88 -39.85 -1.04
C LYS A 93 -12.56 -40.49 0.31
N SER A 94 -13.58 -40.75 1.12
CA SER A 94 -13.48 -41.56 2.33
C SER A 94 -13.20 -43.03 1.97
N PRO A 95 -12.20 -43.70 2.56
CA PRO A 95 -11.92 -45.09 2.26
C PRO A 95 -12.87 -46.02 3.03
N GLY A 96 -13.78 -46.69 2.31
CA GLY A 96 -14.31 -48.01 2.68
C GLY A 96 -15.78 -48.08 3.08
N LYS A 97 -16.66 -48.58 2.17
CA LYS A 97 -17.95 -49.25 2.47
C LYS A 97 -18.68 -49.81 1.22
N SER A 98 -18.01 -50.52 0.31
CA SER A 98 -18.66 -50.96 -0.97
C SER A 98 -18.53 -52.45 -1.30
N ARG A 99 -18.16 -53.33 -0.35
CA ARG A 99 -17.94 -54.76 -0.67
C ARG A 99 -19.11 -55.70 -0.34
N GLU A 100 -20.17 -55.25 0.33
CA GLU A 100 -21.27 -56.14 0.81
C GLU A 100 -22.53 -56.19 -0.08
N VAL A 101 -22.63 -55.43 -1.16
CA VAL A 101 -23.93 -55.26 -1.88
C VAL A 101 -24.09 -56.20 -3.09
N LEU A 102 -23.10 -57.04 -3.41
CA LEU A 102 -23.11 -57.81 -4.67
C LEU A 102 -23.77 -59.20 -4.63
N GLU A 103 -24.20 -59.71 -3.46
CA GLU A 103 -24.77 -61.08 -3.36
C GLU A 103 -26.30 -61.18 -3.29
N ASN A 104 -27.05 -60.06 -3.31
CA ASN A 104 -28.51 -60.08 -3.08
C ASN A 104 -29.38 -59.68 -4.30
N MET A 105 -28.99 -59.96 -5.54
CA MET A 105 -29.93 -59.84 -6.68
C MET A 105 -30.67 -61.16 -6.93
N THR A 106 -31.73 -61.36 -6.17
CA THR A 106 -32.83 -62.27 -6.47
C THR A 106 -33.63 -61.74 -7.68
N THR A 107 -34.11 -62.68 -8.48
CA THR A 107 -34.87 -62.48 -9.72
C THR A 107 -36.18 -61.73 -9.50
N VAL A 108 -36.22 -60.46 -9.91
CA VAL A 108 -37.46 -59.68 -10.02
C VAL A 108 -37.97 -59.79 -11.46
N LYS A 109 -39.11 -60.47 -11.66
CA LYS A 109 -39.91 -60.38 -12.89
C LYS A 109 -40.48 -58.97 -12.98
N VAL A 110 -39.95 -58.16 -13.90
CA VAL A 110 -40.51 -56.85 -14.25
C VAL A 110 -41.66 -57.08 -15.25
N PRO A 111 -42.88 -56.56 -15.00
CA PRO A 111 -43.93 -56.61 -16.01
C PRO A 111 -43.56 -55.66 -17.16
N ALA A 112 -43.61 -56.17 -18.38
CA ALA A 112 -43.38 -55.42 -19.61
C ALA A 112 -44.50 -54.39 -19.83
N LYS A 113 -44.39 -53.24 -19.15
CA LYS A 113 -44.83 -51.99 -19.76
C LYS A 113 -43.75 -51.56 -20.74
N ASP A 114 -44.21 -51.17 -21.91
CA ASP A 114 -43.49 -50.93 -23.15
C ASP A 114 -42.18 -50.13 -22.93
N SER A 115 -41.03 -50.81 -22.94
CA SER A 115 -39.72 -50.19 -22.72
C SER A 115 -39.40 -49.10 -23.74
N SER A 116 -40.11 -49.09 -24.87
CA SER A 116 -40.07 -48.06 -25.92
C SER A 116 -40.62 -46.71 -25.47
N GLU A 117 -41.70 -46.69 -24.68
CA GLU A 117 -42.30 -45.44 -24.17
C GLU A 117 -41.45 -44.83 -23.06
N GLN A 118 -40.93 -45.65 -22.15
CA GLN A 118 -40.02 -45.19 -21.11
C GLN A 118 -38.72 -44.59 -21.67
N LEU A 119 -38.20 -45.15 -22.77
CA LEU A 119 -37.04 -44.61 -23.49
C LEU A 119 -37.31 -43.25 -24.14
N LYS A 120 -38.54 -43.00 -24.61
CA LYS A 120 -38.93 -41.71 -25.18
C LYS A 120 -39.04 -40.65 -24.10
N ASP A 121 -39.67 -40.98 -22.98
CA ASP A 121 -39.84 -40.05 -21.86
C ASP A 121 -38.48 -39.63 -21.27
N ILE A 122 -37.58 -40.59 -21.03
CA ILE A 122 -36.22 -40.32 -20.54
C ILE A 122 -35.44 -39.45 -21.53
N LYS A 123 -35.61 -39.67 -22.84
CA LYS A 123 -34.90 -38.92 -23.87
C LYS A 123 -35.38 -37.48 -23.98
N GLU A 124 -36.69 -37.23 -23.86
CA GLU A 124 -37.22 -35.87 -23.85
C GLU A 124 -36.91 -35.15 -22.53
N GLU A 125 -36.94 -35.84 -21.39
CA GLU A 125 -36.53 -35.28 -20.09
C GLU A 125 -35.04 -34.88 -20.11
N PHE A 126 -34.16 -35.76 -20.59
CA PHE A 126 -32.72 -35.47 -20.70
C PHE A 126 -32.42 -34.32 -21.67
N LYS A 127 -33.19 -34.21 -22.76
CA LYS A 127 -33.06 -33.12 -23.73
C LYS A 127 -33.53 -31.78 -23.15
N HIS A 128 -34.62 -31.80 -22.38
CA HIS A 128 -35.10 -30.62 -21.68
C HIS A 128 -34.08 -30.13 -20.63
N ASP A 129 -33.53 -31.04 -19.84
CA ASP A 129 -32.51 -30.72 -18.84
C ASP A 129 -31.23 -30.16 -19.49
N LEU A 130 -30.76 -30.76 -20.58
CA LEU A 130 -29.62 -30.24 -21.33
C LEU A 130 -29.90 -28.84 -21.92
N GLN A 131 -31.11 -28.59 -22.42
CA GLN A 131 -31.48 -27.27 -22.91
C GLN A 131 -31.52 -26.23 -21.79
N GLY A 132 -32.03 -26.60 -20.60
CA GLY A 132 -32.00 -25.74 -19.42
C GLY A 132 -30.58 -25.39 -18.99
N VAL A 133 -29.72 -26.40 -18.85
CA VAL A 133 -28.31 -26.20 -18.48
C VAL A 133 -27.56 -25.35 -19.51
N LEU A 134 -27.79 -25.58 -20.81
CA LEU A 134 -27.17 -24.77 -21.87
C LEU A 134 -27.60 -23.32 -21.79
N LYS A 135 -28.89 -23.07 -21.57
CA LYS A 135 -29.43 -21.71 -21.43
C LYS A 135 -28.83 -20.98 -20.22
N ASP A 136 -28.77 -21.65 -19.06
CA ASP A 136 -28.17 -21.09 -17.84
C ASP A 136 -26.67 -20.76 -18.06
N LYS A 137 -25.97 -21.60 -18.83
CA LYS A 137 -24.56 -21.38 -19.18
C LYS A 137 -24.39 -20.24 -20.17
N ASP A 138 -25.27 -20.12 -21.16
CA ASP A 138 -25.25 -19.00 -22.11
C ASP A 138 -25.53 -17.67 -21.39
N GLU A 139 -26.44 -17.65 -20.42
CA GLU A 139 -26.70 -16.49 -19.56
C GLU A 139 -25.47 -16.14 -18.70
N GLN A 140 -24.82 -17.12 -18.07
CA GLN A 140 -23.55 -16.90 -17.35
C GLN A 140 -22.44 -16.36 -18.26
N ILE A 141 -22.32 -16.88 -19.48
CA ILE A 141 -21.34 -16.41 -20.46
C ILE A 141 -21.64 -14.97 -20.89
N ALA A 142 -22.91 -14.61 -21.07
CA ALA A 142 -23.31 -13.25 -21.40
C ALA A 142 -22.96 -12.27 -20.27
N GLU A 143 -23.21 -12.65 -19.02
CA GLU A 143 -22.88 -11.83 -17.84
C GLU A 143 -21.37 -11.61 -17.73
N LEU A 144 -20.58 -12.69 -17.85
CA LEU A 144 -19.11 -12.61 -17.82
C LEU A 144 -18.54 -11.76 -18.97
N ARG A 145 -19.20 -11.72 -20.12
CA ARG A 145 -18.80 -10.84 -21.23
C ARG A 145 -19.00 -9.37 -20.88
N LYS A 146 -20.14 -9.01 -20.25
CA LYS A 146 -20.39 -7.64 -19.79
C LYS A 146 -19.36 -7.22 -18.75
N ASP A 147 -19.09 -8.08 -17.77
CA ASP A 147 -18.08 -7.80 -16.74
C ASP A 147 -16.70 -7.61 -17.35
N ARG A 148 -16.29 -8.51 -18.27
CA ARG A 148 -15.02 -8.38 -18.99
C ARG A 148 -14.92 -7.04 -19.71
N ASP A 149 -15.98 -6.62 -20.42
CA ASP A 149 -15.97 -5.40 -21.21
C ASP A 149 -15.96 -4.15 -20.29
N PHE A 150 -16.68 -4.19 -19.18
CA PHE A 150 -16.60 -3.18 -18.12
C PHE A 150 -15.17 -3.04 -17.56
N TRP A 151 -14.52 -4.15 -17.21
CA TRP A 151 -13.16 -4.13 -16.68
C TRP A 151 -12.13 -3.66 -17.70
N LYS A 152 -12.32 -3.97 -19.00
CA LYS A 152 -11.47 -3.44 -20.08
C LYS A 152 -11.60 -1.93 -20.22
N GLU A 153 -12.82 -1.40 -20.21
CA GLU A 153 -13.03 0.04 -20.30
C GLU A 153 -12.43 0.76 -19.08
N ASN A 154 -12.58 0.18 -17.89
CA ASN A 154 -12.01 0.73 -16.67
C ASN A 154 -10.47 0.71 -16.69
N ALA A 155 -9.87 -0.36 -17.23
CA ALA A 155 -8.41 -0.45 -17.38
C ALA A 155 -7.85 0.63 -18.31
N LEU A 156 -8.53 0.91 -19.43
CA LEU A 156 -8.18 2.01 -20.34
C LEU A 156 -8.21 3.37 -19.63
N LYS A 157 -9.26 3.64 -18.82
CA LYS A 157 -9.35 4.87 -18.03
C LYS A 157 -8.20 4.98 -17.03
N TRP A 158 -7.81 3.87 -16.38
CA TRP A 158 -6.66 3.86 -15.47
C TRP A 158 -5.36 4.17 -16.20
N GLU A 159 -5.13 3.62 -17.39
CA GLU A 159 -3.95 3.94 -18.21
C GLU A 159 -3.91 5.43 -18.60
N GLU A 160 -5.04 6.01 -19.04
CA GLU A 160 -5.12 7.44 -19.34
C GLU A 160 -4.80 8.30 -18.12
N THR A 161 -5.35 7.96 -16.95
CA THR A 161 -5.06 8.69 -15.70
C THR A 161 -3.61 8.51 -15.26
N ALA A 162 -3.01 7.34 -15.45
CA ALA A 162 -1.61 7.09 -15.09
C ALA A 162 -0.66 7.91 -15.98
N ALA A 163 -0.91 7.96 -17.29
CA ALA A 163 -0.14 8.79 -18.21
C ALA A 163 -0.28 10.29 -17.86
N ALA A 164 -1.47 10.75 -17.50
CA ALA A 164 -1.67 12.13 -17.04
C ALA A 164 -0.86 12.42 -15.76
N VAL A 165 -0.85 11.51 -14.79
CA VAL A 165 -0.06 11.67 -13.55
C VAL A 165 1.44 11.77 -13.85
N GLU A 166 1.97 10.92 -14.73
CA GLU A 166 3.38 10.94 -15.11
C GLU A 166 3.78 12.28 -15.73
N THR A 167 2.97 12.81 -16.66
CA THR A 167 3.21 14.16 -17.22
C THR A 167 3.14 15.26 -16.16
N THR A 168 2.22 15.15 -15.19
CA THR A 168 2.14 16.14 -14.11
C THR A 168 3.35 16.08 -13.18
N ASP A 169 3.88 14.88 -12.89
CA ASP A 169 5.08 14.71 -12.07
C ASP A 169 6.32 15.29 -12.77
N GLU A 170 6.46 15.10 -14.08
CA GLU A 170 7.52 15.72 -14.87
C GLU A 170 7.45 17.25 -14.79
N THR A 171 6.28 17.84 -15.05
CA THR A 171 6.10 19.31 -14.97
C THR A 171 6.33 19.85 -13.56
N PHE A 172 5.95 19.11 -12.52
CA PHE A 172 6.20 19.47 -11.13
C PHE A 172 7.70 19.46 -10.81
N ASN A 173 8.44 18.44 -11.27
CA ASN A 173 9.89 18.34 -11.08
C ASN A 173 10.63 19.47 -11.80
N GLU A 174 10.21 19.83 -13.01
CA GLU A 174 10.75 20.99 -13.73
C GLU A 174 10.50 22.30 -12.99
N ALA A 175 9.28 22.50 -12.47
CA ALA A 175 8.93 23.68 -11.68
C ALA A 175 9.75 23.78 -10.39
N MET A 176 9.97 22.65 -9.70
CA MET A 176 10.84 22.57 -8.52
C MET A 176 12.29 22.94 -8.86
N ALA A 177 12.85 22.40 -9.94
CA ALA A 177 14.20 22.73 -10.39
C ALA A 177 14.34 24.21 -10.78
N ALA A 178 13.31 24.79 -11.40
CA ALA A 178 13.27 26.22 -11.71
C ALA A 178 13.23 27.08 -10.42
N ASN A 179 12.43 26.69 -9.43
CA ASN A 179 12.34 27.38 -8.15
C ASN A 179 13.68 27.36 -7.39
N ASP A 180 14.39 26.22 -7.40
CA ASP A 180 15.73 26.11 -6.81
C ASP A 180 16.78 26.96 -7.52
N ARG A 181 16.64 27.22 -8.82
CA ARG A 181 17.50 28.16 -9.55
C ARG A 181 17.19 29.60 -9.14
N LEU A 182 15.91 29.98 -9.14
CA LEU A 182 15.48 31.33 -8.74
C LEU A 182 15.90 31.65 -7.30
N ARG A 183 15.82 30.68 -6.39
CA ARG A 183 16.27 30.87 -5.00
C ARG A 183 17.77 31.15 -4.90
N ARG A 184 18.58 30.46 -5.71
CA ARG A 184 20.03 30.71 -5.77
C ARG A 184 20.34 32.10 -6.33
N GLU A 185 19.72 32.47 -7.44
CA GLU A 185 19.88 33.81 -8.04
C GLU A 185 19.46 34.91 -7.06
N ASN A 186 18.38 34.72 -6.31
CA ASN A 186 17.92 35.71 -5.35
C ASN A 186 18.91 35.88 -4.18
N ASN A 187 19.51 34.78 -3.70
CA ASN A 187 20.57 34.85 -2.71
C ASN A 187 21.81 35.57 -3.24
N GLU A 188 22.24 35.28 -4.48
CA GLU A 188 23.37 35.98 -5.11
C GLU A 188 23.09 37.48 -5.28
N LEU A 189 21.86 37.85 -5.64
CA LEU A 189 21.45 39.24 -5.74
C LEU A 189 21.46 39.93 -4.38
N GLN A 190 21.04 39.23 -3.32
CA GLN A 190 21.10 39.75 -1.95
C GLN A 190 22.55 40.00 -1.51
N ASP A 191 23.45 39.04 -1.75
CA ASP A 191 24.88 39.19 -1.43
C ASP A 191 25.51 40.38 -2.17
N ARG A 192 25.11 40.59 -3.43
CA ARG A 192 25.54 41.74 -4.24
C ARG A 192 24.98 43.05 -3.71
N LEU A 193 23.73 43.07 -3.26
CA LEU A 193 23.11 44.25 -2.65
C LEU A 193 23.85 44.64 -1.37
N ASP A 194 24.08 43.68 -0.48
CA ASP A 194 24.78 43.89 0.79
C ASP A 194 26.20 44.45 0.55
N SER A 195 26.91 43.89 -0.43
CA SER A 195 28.22 44.38 -0.85
C SER A 195 28.18 45.83 -1.37
N ALA A 196 27.17 46.17 -2.18
CA ALA A 196 26.99 47.51 -2.71
C ALA A 196 26.65 48.53 -1.60
N GLU A 197 25.85 48.12 -0.61
CA GLU A 197 25.53 48.96 0.56
C GLU A 197 26.78 49.23 1.42
N GLN A 198 27.63 48.23 1.62
CA GLN A 198 28.91 48.41 2.30
C GLN A 198 29.81 49.42 1.59
N LEU A 199 29.95 49.31 0.26
CA LEU A 199 30.73 50.26 -0.55
C LEU A 199 30.17 51.68 -0.48
N ARG A 200 28.83 51.80 -0.49
CA ARG A 200 28.15 53.10 -0.35
C ARG A 200 28.42 53.72 1.01
N GLU A 201 28.38 52.93 2.07
CA GLU A 201 28.64 53.40 3.44
C GLU A 201 30.11 53.78 3.62
N GLN A 202 31.06 53.01 3.06
CA GLN A 202 32.47 53.39 3.02
C GLN A 202 32.67 54.73 2.30
N SER A 203 32.05 54.90 1.14
CA SER A 203 32.12 56.16 0.38
C SER A 203 31.57 57.33 1.21
N ARG A 204 30.42 57.15 1.87
CA ARG A 204 29.81 58.16 2.75
C ARG A 204 30.76 58.56 3.88
N ARG A 205 31.46 57.62 4.51
CA ARG A 205 32.45 57.89 5.55
C ARG A 205 33.62 58.71 5.01
N MET A 206 34.20 58.31 3.89
CA MET A 206 35.29 59.06 3.24
C MET A 206 34.88 60.50 2.90
N TYR A 207 33.66 60.69 2.37
CA TYR A 207 33.14 62.03 2.08
C TYR A 207 32.99 62.87 3.35
N SER A 208 32.50 62.27 4.44
CA SER A 208 32.37 62.96 5.72
C SER A 208 33.73 63.38 6.27
N GLU A 209 34.75 62.51 6.20
CA GLU A 209 36.11 62.82 6.63
C GLU A 209 36.72 63.94 5.79
N LEU A 210 36.57 63.88 4.46
CA LEU A 210 37.06 64.92 3.56
C LEU A 210 36.40 66.27 3.83
N LEU A 211 35.08 66.28 4.09
CA LEU A 211 34.33 67.49 4.41
C LEU A 211 34.79 68.09 5.74
N ASN A 212 35.02 67.26 6.76
CA ASN A 212 35.55 67.70 8.04
C ASN A 212 36.95 68.30 7.89
N ASN A 213 37.83 67.63 7.15
CA ASN A 213 39.19 68.13 6.87
C ASN A 213 39.17 69.46 6.11
N PHE A 214 38.30 69.59 5.11
CA PHE A 214 38.13 70.83 4.36
C PHE A 214 37.62 71.97 5.26
N THR A 215 36.68 71.67 6.16
CA THR A 215 36.15 72.66 7.11
C THR A 215 37.24 73.14 8.07
N ALA A 216 38.03 72.22 8.64
CA ALA A 216 39.16 72.56 9.50
C ALA A 216 40.21 73.41 8.77
N MET A 217 40.58 73.02 7.55
CA MET A 217 41.54 73.78 6.72
C MET A 217 41.03 75.20 6.43
N LYS A 218 39.73 75.36 6.15
CA LYS A 218 39.12 76.67 5.93
C LYS A 218 39.22 77.57 7.17
N GLU A 219 38.97 77.01 8.36
CA GLU A 219 39.12 77.74 9.63
C GLU A 219 40.56 78.20 9.86
N GLU A 220 41.54 77.33 9.60
CA GLU A 220 42.97 77.66 9.66
C GLU A 220 43.33 78.79 8.67
N PHE A 221 42.86 78.71 7.42
CA PHE A 221 43.08 79.76 6.43
C PHE A 221 42.48 81.09 6.84
N ASP A 222 41.28 81.09 7.44
CA ASP A 222 40.64 82.31 7.93
C ASP A 222 41.42 82.94 9.11
N LEU A 223 42.04 82.12 9.98
CA LEU A 223 42.95 82.60 11.01
C LEU A 223 44.21 83.24 10.42
N VAL A 224 44.85 82.58 9.44
CA VAL A 224 46.01 83.12 8.73
C VAL A 224 45.67 84.44 8.05
N ARG A 225 44.52 84.52 7.36
CA ARG A 225 44.04 85.74 6.72
C ARG A 225 43.85 86.89 7.73
N LYS A 226 43.24 86.61 8.89
CA LYS A 226 43.07 87.59 9.97
C LYS A 226 44.43 88.09 10.51
N LEU A 227 45.37 87.19 10.75
CA LEU A 227 46.71 87.53 11.23
C LEU A 227 47.48 88.39 10.20
N ALA A 228 47.41 88.03 8.92
CA ALA A 228 48.02 88.79 7.84
C ALA A 228 47.44 90.22 7.77
N TYR A 229 46.12 90.36 7.88
CA TYR A 229 45.45 91.66 7.93
C TYR A 229 45.91 92.50 9.13
N LEU A 230 46.00 91.91 10.32
CA LEU A 230 46.47 92.61 11.52
C LEU A 230 47.93 93.06 11.39
N LYS A 231 48.79 92.22 10.81
CA LYS A 231 50.19 92.56 10.54
C LYS A 231 50.30 93.75 9.58
N LEU A 232 49.61 93.70 8.44
CA LEU A 232 49.55 94.80 7.47
C LEU A 232 49.07 96.10 8.12
N LYS A 233 48.02 96.04 8.95
CA LYS A 233 47.51 97.21 9.66
C LYS A 233 48.54 97.82 10.60
N LYS A 234 49.33 96.99 11.30
CA LYS A 234 50.40 97.46 12.18
C LYS A 234 51.54 98.11 11.38
N ASP A 235 51.95 97.50 10.28
CA ASP A 235 53.04 98.00 9.43
C ASP A 235 52.69 99.33 8.73
N VAL A 236 51.41 99.60 8.46
CA VAL A 236 50.93 100.89 7.92
C VAL A 236 50.86 102.00 8.99
N GLN A 237 50.75 101.63 10.26
CA GLN A 237 50.63 102.58 11.38
C GLN A 237 51.98 102.92 12.04
N ALA A 238 53.04 102.17 11.74
CA ALA A 238 54.40 102.39 12.21
C ALA A 238 55.20 103.27 11.23
#